data_AF-A0A2N1V4X8-F1
#
_entry.id   AF-A0A2N1V4X8-F1
#
_cell.length_a   1.000
_cell.length_b   1.000
_cell.length_c   1.000
_cell.angle_alpha   90.00
_cell.angle_beta   90.00
_cell.angle_gamma   90.00
#
_symmetry.space_group_name_H-M   'P 1'
#
loop_
_entity.id
_entity.type
_entity.pdbx_description
1 polymer ?
#
loop_
_entity_poly.entity_id
_entity_poly.type
_entity_poly.pdbx_seq_one_letter_code
_entity_poly.pdbx_strand_id
1 'polypeptide(L)'
;MKSIKFIILLIVFQFLLGCYEKEMSIEKSKESETYACADTIRLKDIYNTLSDVIKIENIDSVRMSNINGSFLLSQPQLKKFRKEISTMEFENNISVKAGNINIEIYIENRSYFLTGSTNGELVRFSNKYFDYYFKRNGINFNNYKPK
;
A
#
# COMPACT_ATOMS: atom_id res chain seq x y z
N MET A 1 -40.88 -45.19 -38.62
CA MET A 1 -39.68 -44.31 -38.63
C MET A 1 -39.73 -43.34 -37.44
N LYS A 2 -39.21 -43.72 -36.27
CA LYS A 2 -39.12 -42.87 -35.06
C LYS A 2 -37.76 -42.98 -34.33
N SER A 3 -36.71 -43.52 -34.96
CA SER A 3 -35.43 -43.78 -34.26
C SER A 3 -34.40 -42.66 -34.36
N ILE A 4 -34.44 -41.79 -35.37
CA ILE A 4 -33.36 -40.79 -35.56
C ILE A 4 -33.41 -39.69 -34.49
N LYS A 5 -34.61 -39.24 -34.09
CA LYS A 5 -34.76 -38.23 -33.03
C LYS A 5 -34.27 -38.75 -31.67
N PHE A 6 -34.41 -40.05 -31.39
CA PHE A 6 -33.99 -40.66 -30.14
C PHE A 6 -32.46 -40.82 -30.06
N ILE A 7 -31.82 -41.12 -31.19
CA ILE A 7 -30.35 -41.22 -31.30
C ILE A 7 -29.71 -39.85 -31.11
N ILE A 8 -30.27 -38.78 -31.70
CA ILE A 8 -29.76 -37.42 -31.52
C ILE A 8 -29.89 -36.98 -30.05
N LEU A 9 -31.01 -37.28 -29.40
CA LEU A 9 -31.20 -36.94 -27.98
C LEU A 9 -30.22 -37.68 -27.06
N LEU A 10 -29.91 -38.96 -27.36
CA LEU A 10 -28.92 -39.73 -26.61
C LEU A 10 -27.50 -39.18 -26.77
N ILE A 11 -27.13 -38.72 -27.97
CA ILE A 11 -25.82 -38.12 -28.25
C ILE A 11 -25.66 -36.79 -27.49
N VAL A 12 -26.70 -35.95 -27.49
CA VAL A 12 -26.70 -34.68 -26.73
C VAL A 12 -26.60 -34.93 -25.22
N PHE A 13 -27.30 -35.95 -24.71
CA PHE A 13 -27.26 -36.29 -23.29
C PHE A 13 -25.89 -36.85 -22.85
N GLN A 14 -25.25 -37.69 -23.68
CA GLN A 14 -23.88 -38.17 -23.46
C GLN A 14 -22.85 -37.02 -23.50
N PHE A 15 -23.03 -36.04 -24.40
CA PHE A 15 -22.18 -34.85 -24.44
C PHE A 15 -22.34 -33.96 -23.19
N LEU A 16 -23.57 -33.78 -22.70
CA LEU A 16 -23.83 -32.99 -21.49
C LEU A 16 -23.28 -33.67 -20.23
N LEU A 17 -23.41 -34.99 -20.10
CA LEU A 17 -22.80 -35.73 -18.98
C LEU A 17 -21.26 -35.71 -19.03
N GLY A 18 -20.66 -35.85 -20.23
CA GLY A 18 -19.22 -35.71 -20.40
C GLY A 18 -18.68 -34.31 -20.07
N CYS A 19 -19.49 -33.26 -20.26
CA CYS A 19 -19.16 -31.90 -19.82
C CYS A 19 -19.30 -31.73 -18.30
N TYR A 20 -20.33 -32.33 -17.68
CA TYR A 20 -20.58 -32.20 -16.24
C TYR A 20 -19.58 -32.98 -15.37
N GLU A 21 -19.14 -34.16 -15.79
CA GLU A 21 -18.09 -34.92 -15.09
C GLU A 21 -16.69 -34.28 -15.25
N LYS A 22 -16.48 -33.52 -16.32
CA LYS A 22 -15.26 -32.73 -16.51
C LYS A 22 -15.21 -31.52 -15.57
N GLU A 23 -16.34 -30.98 -15.15
CA GLU A 23 -16.39 -29.91 -14.14
C GLU A 23 -16.12 -30.44 -12.72
N MET A 24 -16.57 -31.65 -12.38
CA MET A 24 -16.33 -32.25 -11.05
C MET A 24 -14.95 -32.91 -10.89
N SER A 25 -14.29 -33.30 -11.99
CA SER A 25 -12.93 -33.86 -11.98
C SER A 25 -11.84 -32.78 -12.10
N ILE A 26 -12.23 -31.53 -12.37
CA ILE A 26 -11.35 -30.35 -12.40
C ILE A 26 -11.32 -29.65 -11.02
N GLU A 27 -11.85 -30.27 -9.96
CA GLU A 27 -11.77 -29.70 -8.60
C GLU A 27 -10.60 -30.26 -7.75
N LYS A 28 -9.72 -31.10 -8.33
CA LYS A 28 -8.57 -31.68 -7.59
C LYS A 28 -7.22 -31.74 -8.32
N SER A 29 -7.06 -31.12 -9.48
CA SER A 29 -5.75 -31.12 -10.19
C SER A 29 -5.41 -29.87 -10.99
N LYS A 30 -6.08 -28.74 -10.75
CA LYS A 30 -5.68 -27.43 -11.30
C LYS A 30 -5.20 -26.49 -10.19
N GLU A 31 -4.14 -26.91 -9.52
CA GLU A 31 -3.32 -26.03 -8.69
C GLU A 31 -1.99 -25.74 -9.43
N SER A 32 -2.07 -25.50 -10.74
CA SER A 32 -1.00 -24.87 -11.52
C SER A 32 -1.61 -24.34 -12.81
N GLU A 33 -1.35 -23.08 -13.11
CA GLU A 33 -1.57 -22.42 -14.40
C GLU A 33 -3.05 -22.09 -14.76
N THR A 34 -3.54 -20.92 -14.32
CA THR A 34 -4.08 -19.82 -15.17
C THR A 34 -4.81 -18.75 -14.35
N TYR A 35 -4.10 -17.67 -13.99
CA TYR A 35 -4.65 -16.31 -13.82
C TYR A 35 -3.61 -15.30 -14.35
N ALA A 36 -3.26 -15.41 -15.63
CA ALA A 36 -2.48 -14.39 -16.32
C ALA A 36 -3.43 -13.38 -16.98
N CYS A 37 -4.12 -12.56 -16.17
CA CYS A 37 -4.71 -11.29 -16.61
C CYS A 37 -5.15 -10.45 -15.40
N ALA A 38 -4.19 -10.06 -14.58
CA ALA A 38 -4.26 -8.86 -13.77
C ALA A 38 -2.81 -8.52 -13.47
N ASP A 39 -2.27 -7.51 -14.16
CA ASP A 39 -1.00 -6.91 -13.78
C ASP A 39 -1.05 -6.70 -12.27
N THR A 40 -0.15 -7.37 -11.54
CA THR A 40 0.05 -7.06 -10.12
C THR A 40 0.59 -5.63 -10.12
N ILE A 41 -0.30 -4.64 -10.05
CA ILE A 41 0.10 -3.25 -10.03
C ILE A 41 1.01 -3.11 -8.83
N ARG A 42 2.32 -2.90 -9.07
CA ARG A 42 3.24 -2.73 -7.96
C ARG A 42 2.86 -1.41 -7.32
N LEU A 43 2.81 -1.34 -5.99
CA LEU A 43 2.47 -0.09 -5.29
C LEU A 43 3.34 1.09 -5.75
N LYS A 44 4.58 0.81 -6.19
CA LYS A 44 5.50 1.78 -6.79
C LYS A 44 5.02 2.37 -8.12
N ASP A 45 4.20 1.65 -8.89
CA ASP A 45 3.65 2.12 -10.16
C ASP A 45 2.46 3.08 -9.92
N ILE A 46 1.91 3.09 -8.70
CA ILE A 46 0.82 4.00 -8.26
C ILE A 46 1.39 5.16 -7.46
N TYR A 47 2.34 4.90 -6.57
CA TYR A 47 2.90 5.86 -5.63
C TYR A 47 4.39 6.04 -5.86
N ASN A 48 4.79 7.26 -6.18
CA ASN A 48 6.18 7.66 -6.36
C ASN A 48 6.71 8.47 -5.17
N THR A 49 5.84 9.27 -4.55
CA THR A 49 6.18 10.17 -3.44
C THR A 49 5.15 10.11 -2.32
N LEU A 50 5.49 10.64 -1.15
CA LEU A 50 4.53 10.76 -0.05
C LEU A 50 3.32 11.64 -0.43
N SER A 51 3.51 12.60 -1.35
CA SER A 51 2.45 13.46 -1.87
C SER A 51 1.37 12.68 -2.64
N ASP A 52 1.70 11.50 -3.16
CA ASP A 52 0.73 10.65 -3.86
C ASP A 52 -0.21 9.92 -2.87
N VAL A 53 0.16 9.89 -1.59
CA VAL A 53 -0.60 9.24 -0.51
C VAL A 53 -1.37 10.26 0.34
N ILE A 54 -0.80 11.46 0.53
CA ILE A 54 -1.42 12.53 1.32
C ILE A 54 -1.32 13.89 0.62
N LYS A 55 -2.35 14.72 0.82
CA LYS A 55 -2.34 16.13 0.42
C LYS A 55 -1.50 16.94 1.40
N ILE A 56 -0.20 17.09 1.10
CA ILE A 56 0.78 17.76 1.97
C ILE A 56 0.41 19.22 2.25
N GLU A 57 -0.20 19.88 1.27
CA GLU A 57 -0.71 21.25 1.38
C GLU A 57 -1.81 21.40 2.44
N ASN A 58 -2.55 20.33 2.72
CA ASN A 58 -3.64 20.28 3.72
C ASN A 58 -3.15 19.89 5.13
N ILE A 59 -1.84 19.79 5.38
CA ILE A 59 -1.34 19.45 6.73
C ILE A 59 -1.55 20.62 7.68
N ASP A 60 -2.56 20.55 8.53
CA ASP A 60 -2.94 21.62 9.46
C ASP A 60 -1.90 21.80 10.58
N SER A 61 -1.44 20.68 11.14
CA SER A 61 -0.46 20.69 12.23
C SER A 61 0.33 19.39 12.27
N VAL A 62 1.50 19.45 12.91
CA VAL A 62 2.38 18.29 13.10
C VAL A 62 2.84 18.29 14.55
N ARG A 63 2.59 17.18 15.24
CA ARG A 63 3.18 16.88 16.54
C ARG A 63 4.39 15.99 16.29
N MET A 64 5.56 16.45 16.72
CA MET A 64 6.81 15.70 16.57
C MET A 64 7.31 15.24 17.94
N SER A 65 7.65 13.96 18.03
CA SER A 65 8.30 13.34 19.18
C SER A 65 9.67 12.82 18.74
N ASN A 66 10.72 13.54 19.14
CA ASN A 66 12.11 13.23 18.81
C ASN A 66 13.03 13.39 20.04
N ILE A 67 14.35 13.40 19.85
CA ILE A 67 15.33 13.53 20.95
C ILE A 67 15.18 14.83 21.75
N ASN A 68 14.54 15.86 21.19
CA ASN A 68 14.30 17.15 21.82
C ASN A 68 12.95 17.20 22.56
N GLY A 69 12.26 16.06 22.69
CA GLY A 69 10.96 15.94 23.35
C GLY A 69 9.79 15.90 22.35
N SER A 70 8.58 16.18 22.87
CA SER A 70 7.34 16.20 22.10
C SER A 70 6.78 17.63 21.99
N PHE A 71 6.61 18.14 20.78
CA PHE A 71 6.17 19.52 20.54
C PHE A 71 5.38 19.66 19.23
N LEU A 72 4.57 20.72 19.13
CA LEU A 72 3.93 21.12 17.89
C LEU A 72 4.89 21.98 17.05
N LEU A 73 4.94 21.73 15.74
CA LEU A 73 5.72 22.57 14.84
C LEU A 73 5.13 23.97 14.73
N SER A 74 5.98 25.00 14.86
CA SER A 74 5.57 26.38 14.54
C SER A 74 5.32 26.56 13.04
N GLN A 75 4.59 27.60 12.63
CA GLN A 75 4.27 27.84 11.21
C GLN A 75 5.49 27.85 10.26
N PRO A 76 6.64 28.49 10.60
CA PRO A 76 7.83 28.40 9.76
C PRO A 76 8.41 26.97 9.67
N GLN A 77 8.38 26.22 10.78
CA GLN A 77 8.82 24.82 10.80
C GLN A 77 7.87 23.93 10.01
N LEU A 78 6.56 24.18 10.08
CA LEU A 78 5.55 23.45 9.31
C LEU A 78 5.73 23.68 7.81
N LYS A 79 5.99 24.92 7.37
CA LYS A 79 6.32 25.23 5.97
C LYS A 79 7.57 24.49 5.50
N LYS A 80 8.62 24.46 6.32
CA LYS A 80 9.84 23.69 6.04
C LYS A 80 9.55 22.20 5.96
N PHE A 81 8.79 21.67 6.91
CA PHE A 81 8.40 20.27 6.99
C PHE A 81 7.67 19.82 5.74
N ARG A 82 6.62 20.55 5.31
CA ARG A 82 5.86 20.25 4.08
C ARG A 82 6.78 20.15 2.86
N LYS A 83 7.71 21.10 2.70
CA LYS A 83 8.70 21.07 1.61
C LYS A 83 9.61 19.85 1.69
N GLU A 84 10.13 19.55 2.88
CA GLU A 84 11.02 18.39 3.08
C GLU A 84 10.28 17.07 2.79
N ILE A 85 9.12 16.84 3.39
CA ILE A 85 8.42 15.55 3.21
C ILE A 85 7.89 15.32 1.79
N SER A 86 7.69 16.39 1.00
CA SER A 86 7.28 16.30 -0.41
C SER A 86 8.34 15.66 -1.31
N THR A 87 9.60 15.66 -0.87
CA THR A 87 10.71 15.04 -1.61
C THR A 87 10.92 13.59 -1.23
N MET A 88 10.10 12.99 -0.35
CA MET A 88 10.27 11.60 0.06
C MET A 88 9.76 10.65 -1.02
N GLU A 89 10.63 9.74 -1.47
CA GLU A 89 10.35 8.79 -2.55
C GLU A 89 9.89 7.44 -2.01
N PHE A 90 8.91 6.82 -2.65
CA PHE A 90 8.38 5.52 -2.26
C PHE A 90 9.45 4.42 -2.45
N GLU A 91 9.56 3.52 -1.47
CA GLU A 91 10.45 2.36 -1.50
C GLU A 91 9.65 1.06 -1.29
N ASN A 92 9.83 0.12 -2.22
CA ASN A 92 9.05 -1.12 -2.28
C ASN A 92 9.85 -2.33 -1.75
N ASN A 93 11.15 -2.19 -1.54
CA ASN A 93 12.01 -3.26 -1.02
C ASN A 93 12.29 -3.04 0.48
N ILE A 94 11.61 -3.78 1.35
CA ILE A 94 11.56 -3.46 2.77
C ILE A 94 12.33 -4.51 3.59
N SER A 95 13.48 -4.09 4.12
CA SER A 95 14.02 -4.63 5.37
C SER A 95 14.32 -3.44 6.28
N VAL A 96 13.33 -3.00 7.04
CA VAL A 96 13.44 -1.84 7.93
C VAL A 96 13.18 -2.25 9.36
N LYS A 97 14.18 -2.07 10.22
CA LYS A 97 14.00 -2.10 11.67
C LYS A 97 13.46 -0.74 12.11
N ALA A 98 12.20 -0.68 12.52
CA ALA A 98 11.56 0.54 13.01
C ALA A 98 12.35 1.14 14.19
N GLY A 99 12.49 2.47 14.25
CA GLY A 99 13.23 3.18 15.30
C GLY A 99 12.48 4.35 15.92
N ASN A 100 13.20 5.15 16.73
CA ASN A 100 12.68 5.93 17.86
C ASN A 100 11.95 7.27 17.56
N ILE A 101 11.67 7.62 16.30
CA ILE A 101 11.00 8.88 15.97
C ILE A 101 9.53 8.62 15.66
N ASN A 102 8.63 9.34 16.34
CA ASN A 102 7.20 9.31 16.08
C ASN A 102 6.73 10.71 15.69
N ILE A 103 6.09 10.82 14.52
CA ILE A 103 5.57 12.06 13.98
C ILE A 103 4.08 11.83 13.70
N GLU A 104 3.23 12.64 14.30
CA GLU A 104 1.80 12.62 14.07
C GLU A 104 1.40 13.82 13.22
N ILE A 105 0.84 13.53 12.06
CA ILE A 105 0.42 14.51 11.04
C ILE A 105 -1.09 14.61 11.09
N TYR A 106 -1.62 15.83 11.21
CA TYR A 106 -3.05 16.08 11.22
C TYR A 106 -3.48 16.75 9.91
N ILE A 107 -4.43 16.12 9.20
CA ILE A 107 -5.03 16.62 7.96
C ILE A 107 -6.55 16.49 8.12
N GLU A 108 -7.30 17.58 8.03
CA GLU A 108 -8.78 17.55 8.04
C GLU A 108 -9.34 16.74 9.23
N ASN A 109 -8.75 16.94 10.42
CA ASN A 109 -9.11 16.24 11.67
C ASN A 109 -8.84 14.71 11.67
N ARG A 110 -8.00 14.20 10.77
CA ARG A 110 -7.49 12.82 10.77
C ARG A 110 -6.02 12.82 11.12
N SER A 111 -5.59 11.90 11.99
CA SER A 111 -4.17 11.71 12.32
C SER A 111 -3.54 10.59 11.49
N TYR A 112 -2.30 10.83 11.07
CA TYR A 112 -1.46 9.90 10.33
C TYR A 112 -0.13 9.76 11.07
N PHE A 113 0.38 8.54 11.16
CA PHE A 113 1.61 8.26 11.90
C PHE A 113 2.77 8.08 10.94
N LEU A 114 3.82 8.84 11.15
CA LEU A 114 5.07 8.73 10.43
C LEU A 114 6.16 8.36 11.44
N THR A 115 6.63 7.13 11.33
CA THR A 115 7.65 6.55 12.22
C THR A 115 8.96 6.38 11.47
N GLY A 116 10.04 6.92 12.03
CA GLY A 116 11.36 6.93 11.39
C GLY A 116 12.42 6.28 12.27
N SER A 117 13.32 5.50 11.65
CA SER A 117 14.55 5.09 12.34
C SER A 117 15.57 6.22 12.32
N THR A 118 16.23 6.46 13.45
CA THR A 118 17.29 7.47 13.59
C THR A 118 18.49 7.17 12.69
N ASN A 119 18.75 5.90 12.35
CA ASN A 119 19.88 5.44 11.53
C ASN A 119 19.48 4.90 10.15
N GLY A 120 18.19 4.96 9.78
CA GLY A 120 17.69 4.42 8.52
C GLY A 120 17.48 5.50 7.45
N GLU A 121 17.71 5.14 6.19
CA GLU A 121 17.31 5.95 5.03
C GLU A 121 15.78 5.94 4.83
N LEU A 122 15.06 5.06 5.52
CA LEU A 122 13.63 4.84 5.33
C LEU A 122 12.78 5.33 6.50
N VAL A 123 11.58 5.77 6.17
CA VAL A 123 10.50 6.15 7.07
C VAL A 123 9.28 5.34 6.72
N ARG A 124 8.60 4.85 7.75
CA ARG A 124 7.31 4.21 7.61
C ARG A 124 6.20 5.22 7.87
N PHE A 125 5.37 5.45 6.87
CA PHE A 125 4.10 6.15 6.98
C PHE A 125 2.98 5.12 7.11
N SER A 126 2.22 5.19 8.20
CA SER A 126 1.18 4.23 8.52
C SER A 126 -0.18 4.93 8.55
N ASN A 127 -1.14 4.34 7.85
CA ASN A 127 -2.56 4.62 8.04
C ASN A 127 -3.25 3.37 8.62
N LYS A 128 -4.56 3.46 8.90
CA LYS A 128 -5.33 2.35 9.51
C LYS A 128 -5.23 1.01 8.75
N TYR A 129 -4.93 1.03 7.45
CA TYR A 129 -5.04 -0.11 6.56
C TYR A 129 -3.70 -0.55 5.94
N PHE A 130 -2.76 0.38 5.74
CA PHE A 130 -1.54 0.16 5.00
C PHE A 130 -0.35 0.89 5.61
N ASP A 131 0.79 0.21 5.57
CA ASP A 131 2.11 0.79 5.82
C ASP A 131 2.78 1.08 4.48
N TYR A 132 3.24 2.32 4.32
CA TYR A 132 4.00 2.81 3.18
C TYR A 132 5.41 3.15 3.65
N TYR A 133 6.40 2.90 2.81
CA TYR A 133 7.79 3.16 3.14
C TYR A 133 8.36 4.17 2.17
N PHE A 134 9.03 5.17 2.71
CA PHE A 134 9.60 6.26 1.92
C PHE A 134 11.03 6.55 2.31
N LYS A 135 11.87 6.90 1.32
CA LYS A 135 13.22 7.41 1.55
C LYS A 135 13.16 8.81 2.15
N ARG A 136 13.95 9.01 3.20
CA ARG A 136 14.11 10.28 3.90
C ARG A 136 14.84 11.33 3.07
N ASN A 137 15.60 10.93 2.06
CA ASN A 137 16.32 11.85 1.18
C ASN A 137 17.09 12.94 1.96
N GLY A 138 17.81 12.53 3.01
CA GLY A 138 18.64 13.41 3.85
C GLY A 138 17.90 14.20 4.94
N ILE A 139 16.57 14.10 5.04
CA ILE A 139 15.77 14.81 6.05
C ILE A 139 16.15 14.29 7.44
N ASN A 140 16.61 15.18 8.32
CA ASN A 140 16.92 14.85 9.71
C ASN A 140 15.86 15.43 10.66
N PHE A 141 14.92 14.59 11.11
CA PHE A 141 13.85 15.02 12.01
C PHE A 141 14.33 15.47 13.39
N ASN A 142 15.56 15.11 13.80
CA ASN A 142 16.14 15.61 15.06
C ASN A 142 16.58 17.09 14.96
N ASN A 143 16.61 17.68 13.76
CA ASN A 143 16.88 19.10 13.57
C ASN A 143 15.68 19.98 13.95
N TYR A 144 14.50 19.41 14.11
CA TYR A 144 13.34 20.11 14.64
C TYR A 144 13.43 20.17 16.16
N LYS A 145 13.23 21.37 16.71
CA LYS A 145 13.30 21.68 18.14
C LYS A 145 12.09 22.52 18.54
N PRO A 146 11.64 22.46 19.80
CA PRO A 146 10.68 23.44 20.31
C PRO A 146 11.25 24.85 20.09
N LYS A 147 10.37 25.78 19.69
CA LYS A 147 10.72 27.19 19.53
C LYS A 147 10.81 27.89 20.87
#